data_AF-A0A3P7MKB1-F1
#
_entry.id   AF-A0A3P7MKB1-F1
#
_cell.length_a   1.000
_cell.length_b   1.000
_cell.length_c   1.000
_cell.angle_alpha   90.00
_cell.angle_beta   90.00
_cell.angle_gamma   90.00
#
_symmetry.space_group_name_H-M   'P 1'
#
loop_
_entity.id
_entity.type
_entity.pdbx_description
1 polymer ?
#
loop_
_entity_poly.entity_id
_entity_poly.type
_entity_poly.pdbx_seq_one_letter_code
_entity_poly.pdbx_strand_id
1 'polypeptide(L)' 'QRDYVTYLGSLTTPPYSETVIWTVLTTPVEVSKEQLNIVRKIVDANYRECQQLCERTIRASVKV' A
#
# COMPACT_ATOMS: atom_id res chain seq x y z
N GLN A 1 -7.27 -3.10 -18.22
CA GLN A 1 -6.19 -3.54 -17.30
C GLN A 1 -5.82 -2.35 -16.43
N ARG A 2 -5.67 -2.51 -15.10
CA ARG A 2 -5.28 -1.40 -14.21
C ARG A 2 -3.76 -1.38 -14.06
N ASP A 3 -3.18 -0.19 -14.05
CA ASP A 3 -1.74 0.00 -13.84
C ASP A 3 -1.40 -0.25 -12.34
N TYR A 4 -0.30 -0.97 -12.08
CA TYR A 4 0.14 -1.34 -10.74
C TYR A 4 1.65 -1.47 -10.63
N VAL A 5 2.15 -1.42 -9.39
CA VAL A 5 3.51 -1.83 -9.02
C VAL A 5 3.46 -3.06 -8.13
N THR A 6 4.45 -3.95 -8.25
CA THR A 6 4.54 -5.18 -7.45
C THR A 6 5.94 -5.43 -6.91
N TYR A 7 6.01 -5.91 -5.67
CA TYR A 7 7.26 -6.22 -4.98
C TYR A 7 7.03 -7.22 -3.83
N LEU A 8 8.08 -7.94 -3.43
CA LEU A 8 8.08 -8.79 -2.24
C LEU A 8 8.22 -7.93 -0.99
N GLY A 9 7.38 -8.15 0.01
CA GLY A 9 7.41 -7.39 1.26
C GLY A 9 6.79 -8.15 2.41
N SER A 10 6.42 -7.39 3.43
CA SER A 10 5.86 -7.89 4.68
C SER A 10 4.49 -7.35 4.98
N LEU A 11 3.88 -7.90 6.03
CA LEU A 11 2.78 -7.27 6.73
C LEU A 11 3.21 -5.90 7.29
N THR A 12 2.31 -4.92 7.25
CA THR A 12 2.52 -3.60 7.86
C THR A 12 2.19 -3.57 9.36
N THR A 13 1.77 -4.70 9.92
CA THR A 13 1.45 -4.91 11.33
C THR A 13 2.24 -6.10 11.90
N PRO A 14 2.50 -6.16 13.22
CA PRO A 14 3.12 -7.32 13.84
C PRO A 14 2.41 -8.63 13.47
N PRO A 15 3.16 -9.72 13.21
CA PRO A 15 4.60 -9.90 13.43
C PRO A 15 5.50 -9.45 12.25
N TYR A 16 5.00 -8.66 11.30
CA TYR A 16 5.76 -8.15 10.15
C TYR A 16 6.36 -9.24 9.25
N SER A 17 5.74 -10.42 9.17
CA SER A 17 6.22 -11.54 8.36
C SER A 17 6.43 -11.15 6.90
N GLU A 18 7.59 -11.51 6.34
CA GLU A 18 7.99 -11.25 4.94
C GLU A 18 7.40 -12.28 3.97
N THR A 19 6.08 -12.39 3.95
CA THR A 19 5.34 -13.41 3.19
C THR A 19 4.37 -12.81 2.19
N VAL A 20 4.47 -11.50 1.91
CA VAL A 20 3.50 -10.76 1.11
C VAL A 20 4.08 -10.40 -0.26
N ILE A 21 3.34 -10.70 -1.32
CA ILE A 21 3.56 -10.10 -2.64
C ILE A 21 2.61 -8.91 -2.74
N TRP A 22 3.15 -7.70 -2.64
CA TRP A 22 2.36 -6.48 -2.76
C TRP A 22 2.01 -6.21 -4.22
N THR A 23 0.77 -5.80 -4.46
CA THR A 23 0.29 -5.25 -5.75
C THR A 23 -0.42 -3.95 -5.44
N VAL A 24 0.23 -2.82 -5.69
CA VAL A 24 -0.30 -1.49 -5.40
C VAL A 24 -0.77 -0.87 -6.71
N LEU A 25 -2.07 -0.64 -6.81
CA LEU A 25 -2.66 0.05 -7.97
C LEU A 25 -2.18 1.50 -7.99
N THR A 26 -1.76 1.99 -9.16
CA THR A 26 -1.23 3.37 -9.28
C THR A 26 -2.33 4.42 -9.44
N THR A 27 -3.53 4.01 -9.87
CA THR A 27 -4.70 4.88 -9.91
C THR A 27 -5.45 4.82 -8.59
N PRO A 28 -5.49 5.92 -7.81
CA PRO A 28 -6.25 5.96 -6.56
C PRO A 28 -7.75 5.93 -6.83
N VAL A 29 -8.51 5.44 -5.85
CA VAL A 29 -9.97 5.61 -5.81
C VAL A 29 -10.25 6.89 -5.03
N GLU A 30 -11.09 7.76 -5.58
CA GLU A 30 -11.47 9.01 -4.93
C GLU A 30 -12.47 8.78 -3.78
N VAL A 31 -12.34 9.58 -2.73
CA VAL A 31 -13.22 9.58 -1.56
C VAL A 31 -13.53 11.02 -1.19
N SER A 32 -14.75 11.30 -0.74
CA SER A 32 -15.12 12.65 -0.30
C SER A 32 -14.39 13.03 1.00
N LYS A 33 -14.24 14.34 1.23
CA LYS A 33 -13.62 14.86 2.46
C LYS A 33 -14.43 14.46 3.70
N GLU A 34 -15.75 14.46 3.59
CA GLU A 34 -16.69 14.10 4.65
C GLU A 34 -16.51 12.62 5.03
N GLN A 35 -16.44 11.75 4.03
CA GLN A 35 -16.20 10.32 4.22
C GLN A 35 -14.85 10.07 4.91
N LEU A 36 -13.79 10.75 4.47
CA LEU A 36 -12.45 10.62 5.06
C LEU A 36 -12.43 11.09 6.53
N ASN A 37 -13.15 12.15 6.85
CA ASN A 37 -13.25 12.67 8.21
C ASN A 37 -14.00 11.73 9.16
N ILE A 38 -14.97 10.96 8.67
CA ILE A 38 -15.65 9.94 9.49
C ILE A 38 -14.65 8.86 9.90
N VAL A 39 -13.86 8.33 8.95
CA VAL A 39 -12.86 7.30 9.25
C VAL A 39 -11.82 7.79 10.26
N ARG A 40 -11.31 9.01 10.09
CA ARG A 40 -10.33 9.63 11.00
C ARG A 40 -10.84 9.86 12.43
N LYS A 41 -12.15 9.83 12.66
CA LYS A 41 -12.74 9.91 14.01
C LYS A 41 -12.86 8.55 14.69
N ILE A 42 -12.88 7.47 13.91
CA ILE A 42 -13.05 6.09 14.40
C ILE A 42 -11.70 5.46 14.65
N VAL A 43 -10.72 5.76 13.79
CA VAL A 43 -9.39 5.15 13.82
C VAL A 43 -8.34 6.25 13.84
N ASP A 44 -7.45 6.17 14.84
CA ASP A 44 -6.27 7.03 14.94
C ASP A 44 -5.25 6.73 13.82
N ALA A 45 -4.08 7.38 13.86
CA ALA A 45 -2.97 7.10 12.97
C ALA A 45 -2.54 5.62 13.09
N ASN A 46 -3.02 4.78 12.16
CA ASN A 46 -2.86 3.33 12.17
C ASN A 46 -2.04 2.83 10.97
N TYR A 47 -1.09 3.65 10.51
CA TYR A 47 -0.18 3.31 9.44
C TYR A 47 1.22 3.03 9.98
N ARG A 48 2.02 2.31 9.20
CA ARG A 48 3.44 2.07 9.48
C ARG A 48 4.28 3.04 8.65
N GLU A 49 5.33 3.61 9.25
CA GLU A 49 6.30 4.44 8.55
C GLU A 49 6.93 3.70 7.36
N CYS A 50 7.35 4.46 6.34
CA CYS A 50 8.03 3.89 5.16
C CYS A 50 9.31 3.17 5.60
N GLN A 51 9.53 1.96 5.07
CA GLN A 51 10.69 1.14 5.39
C GLN A 51 11.71 1.18 4.24
N GLN A 52 12.97 0.91 4.55
CA GLN A 52 14.04 0.90 3.55
C GLN A 52 13.76 -0.13 2.45
N LEU A 53 14.07 0.22 1.20
CA LEU A 53 13.89 -0.69 0.06
C LEU A 53 14.86 -1.88 0.11
N CYS A 54 16.08 -1.66 0.63
CA CYS A 54 17.19 -2.60 0.56
C CYS A 54 17.41 -3.07 -0.88
N GLU A 55 17.70 -4.35 -1.10
CA GLU A 55 18.01 -4.91 -2.42
C GLU A 55 16.75 -5.31 -3.22
N ARG A 56 15.55 -4.95 -2.75
CA ARG A 56 14.30 -5.35 -3.40
C ARG A 56 14.08 -4.60 -4.70
N THR A 57 13.68 -5.33 -5.74
CA THR A 57 13.27 -4.75 -7.02
C THR A 57 11.76 -4.52 -7.05
N ILE A 58 11.34 -3.34 -7.50
CA ILE A 58 9.94 -3.00 -7.78
C ILE A 58 9.70 -3.16 -9.28
N ARG A 59 8.63 -3.87 -9.64
CA ARG A 59 8.21 -4.03 -11.04
C ARG A 59 6.93 -3.25 -11.28
N ALA A 60 6.81 -2.60 -12.44
CA ALA A 60 5.58 -1.97 -12.89
C ALA A 60 4.85 -2.85 -13.92
N SER A 61 3.53 -2.80 -13.93
CA SER A 61 2.73 -3.39 -15.00
C SER A 61 3.02 -2.68 -16.33
N VAL A 62 3.29 -3.44 -17.38
CA VAL A 62 3.46 -2.90 -18.73
C VAL A 62 2.10 -2.91 -19.43
N LYS A 63 1.75 -1.80 -20.09
CA LYS A 63 0.64 -1.80 -21.05
C LYS A 63 1.08 -2.58 -22.28
N VAL A 64 0.47 -3.74 -22.50
CA VAL A 64 0.60 -4.50 -23.74
C VAL A 64 -0.32 -3.91 -24.79
#